data_AF-A0A9E2N583-F1
#
_entry.id   AF-A0A9E2N583-F1
#
_cell.length_a   1.000
_cell.length_b   1.000
_cell.length_c   1.000
_cell.angle_alpha   90.00
_cell.angle_beta   90.00
_cell.angle_gamma   90.00
#
_symmetry.space_group_name_H-M   'P 1'
#
loop_
_entity.id
_entity.type
_entity.pdbx_description
1 polymer ?
#
loop_
_entity_poly.entity_id
_entity_poly.type
_entity_poly.pdbx_seq_one_letter_code
_entity_poly.pdbx_strand_id
1 'polypeptide(L)'
;MKKTFDPKRIEAIFTLVSSVRENVRQGALNAAMANMVKGLTLYLGTPMLKKEREILEEDFFDLLQKTSNHPSFASKYGPVSFRKGEHEMNMDFMKQLIEFGSESFQEKIQQGQELLEADRIEEARKIFNDVLDDPDAEIRHYLAIGDSFLKKQLWKDAQDVFRRAIEKDPDSLHVMNRMAISLRKDQKFQEALSIYKKAVMLSPRDEGLYYNVARLFLDWGKPKNAGQMLQKALAINPRFQPAAKLLNDVQESMLGINQEEGV
;
A
#
# COMPACT_ATOMS: atom_id res chain seq x y z
N MET A 1 4.69 14.32 39.85
CA MET A 1 5.87 14.01 38.99
C MET A 1 6.13 15.20 38.08
N LYS A 2 7.31 15.82 38.14
CA LYS A 2 7.71 16.86 37.17
C LYS A 2 7.74 16.19 35.79
N LYS A 3 6.87 16.60 34.87
CA LYS A 3 6.95 16.14 33.48
C LYS A 3 8.31 16.60 32.94
N THR A 4 9.24 15.68 32.76
CA THR A 4 10.61 15.96 32.32
C THR A 4 10.57 16.49 30.89
N PHE A 5 11.32 17.56 30.63
CA PHE A 5 11.52 18.13 29.31
C PHE A 5 12.15 17.07 28.38
N ASP A 6 11.49 16.76 27.26
CA ASP A 6 11.95 15.76 26.29
C ASP A 6 12.09 16.42 24.91
N PRO A 7 13.31 16.85 24.54
CA PRO A 7 13.54 17.59 23.29
C PRO A 7 13.23 16.75 22.05
N LYS A 8 13.29 15.42 22.13
CA LYS A 8 12.97 14.53 21.01
C LYS A 8 11.49 14.58 20.64
N ARG A 9 10.60 14.77 21.63
CA ARG A 9 9.17 14.94 21.37
C ARG A 9 8.88 16.25 20.65
N ILE A 10 9.58 17.32 21.01
CA ILE A 10 9.43 18.63 20.37
C ILE A 10 9.93 18.54 18.92
N GLU A 11 11.09 17.92 18.68
CA GLU A 11 11.62 17.66 17.34
C GLU A 11 10.61 16.87 16.48
N ALA A 12 10.02 15.81 17.03
CA ALA A 12 9.01 15.02 16.34
C ALA A 12 7.76 15.85 15.94
N ILE A 13 7.34 16.81 16.78
CA ILE A 13 6.25 17.74 16.44
C ILE A 13 6.64 18.59 15.22
N PHE A 14 7.84 19.16 15.19
CA PHE A 14 8.31 19.96 14.05
C PHE A 14 8.45 19.12 12.76
N THR A 15 8.89 17.86 12.87
CA THR A 15 8.88 16.92 11.74
C THR A 15 7.47 16.72 11.21
N LEU A 16 6.48 16.53 12.09
CA LEU A 16 5.08 16.38 11.69
C LEU A 16 4.54 17.66 11.04
N VAL A 17 4.79 18.85 11.61
CA VAL A 17 4.42 20.15 11.01
C VAL A 17 4.98 20.28 9.59
N SER A 18 6.24 19.90 9.40
CA SER A 18 6.88 19.94 8.08
C SER A 18 6.25 18.95 7.10
N SER A 19 5.91 17.74 7.58
CA SER A 19 5.19 16.74 6.79
C SER A 19 3.77 17.18 6.43
N VAL A 20 3.03 17.82 7.35
CA VAL A 20 1.70 18.37 7.06
C VAL A 20 1.80 19.43 5.97
N ARG A 21 2.76 20.35 6.08
CA ARG A 21 3.00 21.39 5.07
C ARG A 21 3.24 20.80 3.68
N GLU A 22 4.04 19.74 3.60
CA GLU A 22 4.32 19.05 2.35
C GLU A 22 3.08 18.32 1.81
N ASN A 23 2.32 17.62 2.66
CA ASN A 23 1.10 16.93 2.26
C ASN A 23 0.03 17.92 1.74
N VAL A 24 -0.14 19.08 2.39
CA VAL A 24 -1.03 20.15 1.91
C VAL A 24 -0.57 20.66 0.54
N ARG A 25 0.74 20.87 0.35
CA ARG A 25 1.30 21.30 -0.95
C ARG A 25 1.03 20.28 -2.06
N GLN A 26 1.06 19.00 -1.74
CA GLN A 26 0.78 17.90 -2.67
C GLN A 26 -0.72 17.62 -2.87
N GLY A 27 -1.60 18.28 -2.10
CA GLY A 27 -3.04 17.98 -2.09
C GLY A 27 -3.41 16.64 -1.42
N ALA A 28 -2.48 16.01 -0.68
CA ALA A 28 -2.72 14.81 0.12
C ALA A 28 -3.37 15.20 1.46
N LEU A 29 -4.64 15.61 1.41
CA LEU A 29 -5.35 16.25 2.50
C LEU A 29 -5.66 15.29 3.66
N ASN A 30 -6.03 14.02 3.40
CA ASN A 30 -6.16 13.01 4.45
C ASN A 30 -4.83 12.78 5.15
N ALA A 31 -3.73 12.68 4.40
CA ALA A 31 -2.41 12.52 4.99
C ALA A 31 -1.98 13.74 5.81
N ALA A 32 -2.30 14.95 5.32
CA ALA A 32 -2.09 16.20 6.06
C ALA A 32 -2.88 16.21 7.37
N MET A 33 -4.19 15.93 7.32
CA MET A 33 -5.05 15.89 8.51
C MET A 33 -4.61 14.80 9.50
N ALA A 34 -4.23 13.61 9.03
CA ALA A 34 -3.76 12.53 9.90
C ALA A 34 -2.47 12.92 10.64
N ASN A 35 -1.52 13.54 9.94
CA ASN A 35 -0.29 14.04 10.56
C ASN A 35 -0.53 15.26 11.46
N MET A 36 -1.53 16.08 11.14
CA MET A 36 -2.00 17.17 12.01
C MET A 36 -2.55 16.63 13.32
N VAL A 37 -3.44 15.63 13.29
CA VAL A 37 -3.98 14.97 14.49
C VAL A 37 -2.85 14.38 15.35
N LYS A 38 -1.88 13.70 14.74
CA LYS A 38 -0.70 13.18 15.46
C LYS A 38 0.12 14.31 16.09
N GLY A 39 0.37 15.38 15.34
CA GLY A 39 1.14 16.55 15.80
C GLY A 39 0.48 17.23 16.99
N LEU A 40 -0.82 17.51 16.90
CA LEU A 40 -1.61 18.12 17.97
C LEU A 40 -1.70 17.21 19.20
N THR A 41 -1.84 15.89 19.01
CA THR A 41 -1.82 14.92 20.11
C THR A 41 -0.49 14.97 20.87
N LEU A 42 0.64 14.97 20.16
CA LEU A 42 1.96 15.11 20.78
C LEU A 42 2.15 16.46 21.45
N TYR A 43 1.70 17.55 20.81
CA TYR A 43 1.76 18.90 21.32
C TYR A 43 1.04 19.06 22.68
N LEU A 44 -0.19 18.55 22.80
CA LEU A 44 -0.96 18.58 24.05
C LEU A 44 -0.30 17.74 25.17
N GLY A 45 0.35 16.63 24.79
CA GLY A 45 1.04 15.74 25.72
C GLY A 45 2.43 16.20 26.17
N THR A 46 3.06 17.17 25.49
CA THR A 46 4.48 17.49 25.65
C THR A 46 4.70 18.80 26.42
N PRO A 47 5.41 18.78 27.57
CA PRO A 47 5.89 20.01 28.21
C PRO A 47 6.93 20.70 27.34
N MET A 48 6.83 22.02 27.18
CA MET A 48 7.70 22.83 26.33
C MET A 48 7.78 24.27 26.85
N LEU A 49 8.79 25.01 26.41
CA LEU A 49 8.95 26.43 26.74
C LEU A 49 7.82 27.26 26.13
N LYS A 50 7.48 28.39 26.77
CA LYS A 50 6.44 29.31 26.28
C LYS A 50 6.67 29.72 24.83
N LYS A 51 7.93 30.04 24.47
CA LYS A 51 8.30 30.44 23.11
C LYS A 51 8.07 29.32 22.08
N GLU A 52 8.40 28.07 22.43
CA GLU A 52 8.17 26.91 21.54
C GLU A 52 6.67 26.67 21.35
N ARG A 53 5.91 26.82 22.44
CA ARG A 53 4.46 26.71 22.43
C ARG A 53 3.80 27.74 21.52
N GLU A 54 4.21 29.00 21.62
CA GLU A 54 3.71 30.09 20.78
C GLU A 54 4.00 29.86 19.29
N ILE A 55 5.21 29.40 18.96
CA ILE A 55 5.58 29.07 17.57
C ILE A 55 4.68 27.96 17.01
N LEU A 56 4.55 26.85 17.76
CA LEU A 56 3.75 25.70 17.32
C LEU A 56 2.26 26.02 17.21
N GLU A 57 1.71 26.85 18.09
CA GLU A 57 0.32 27.33 17.99
C GLU A 57 0.05 28.08 16.68
N GLU A 58 0.95 28.99 16.29
CA GLU A 58 0.81 29.70 15.01
C GLU A 58 0.99 28.76 13.82
N ASP A 59 1.99 27.87 13.86
CA ASP A 59 2.22 26.89 12.79
C ASP A 59 1.02 25.97 12.59
N PHE A 60 0.43 25.44 13.66
CA PHE A 60 -0.75 24.59 13.57
C PHE A 60 -1.95 25.36 13.02
N PHE A 61 -2.19 26.57 13.50
CA PHE A 61 -3.33 27.35 13.02
C PHE A 61 -3.18 27.74 11.55
N ASP A 62 -2.00 28.19 11.12
CA ASP A 62 -1.69 28.46 9.71
C ASP A 62 -1.91 27.22 8.83
N LEU A 63 -1.42 26.05 9.27
CA LEU A 63 -1.59 24.82 8.52
C LEU A 63 -3.04 24.34 8.48
N LEU A 64 -3.83 24.52 9.55
CA LEU A 64 -5.27 24.23 9.54
C LEU A 64 -5.99 25.09 8.50
N GLN A 65 -5.68 26.40 8.45
CA GLN A 65 -6.24 27.31 7.44
C GLN A 65 -5.81 26.93 6.02
N LYS A 66 -4.53 26.62 5.81
CA LYS A 66 -4.02 26.19 4.50
C LYS A 66 -4.64 24.87 4.05
N THR A 67 -4.88 23.95 4.98
CA THR A 67 -5.55 22.67 4.69
C THR A 67 -6.99 22.91 4.25
N SER A 68 -7.78 23.67 5.02
CA SER A 68 -9.19 23.93 4.69
C SER A 68 -9.39 24.81 3.46
N ASN A 69 -8.42 25.68 3.16
CA ASN A 69 -8.45 26.56 1.97
C ASN A 69 -7.80 25.93 0.73
N HIS A 70 -7.26 24.72 0.82
CA HIS A 70 -6.72 24.04 -0.35
C HIS A 70 -7.85 23.80 -1.38
N PRO A 71 -7.65 24.05 -2.69
CA PRO A 71 -8.73 23.95 -3.68
C PRO A 71 -9.48 22.61 -3.67
N SER A 72 -8.75 21.51 -3.51
CA SER A 72 -9.33 20.15 -3.44
C SER A 72 -10.07 19.86 -2.13
N PHE A 73 -9.89 20.67 -1.10
CA PHE A 73 -10.53 20.47 0.20
C PHE A 73 -12.02 20.79 0.11
N ALA A 74 -12.36 21.98 -0.41
CA ALA A 74 -13.74 22.42 -0.51
C ALA A 74 -14.57 21.52 -1.46
N SER A 75 -13.97 20.99 -2.52
CA SER A 75 -14.64 20.03 -3.40
C SER A 75 -14.94 18.69 -2.72
N LYS A 76 -14.13 18.28 -1.74
CA LYS A 76 -14.22 16.98 -1.07
C LYS A 76 -15.08 17.02 0.19
N TYR A 77 -14.96 18.09 0.98
CA TYR A 77 -15.58 18.22 2.31
C TYR A 77 -16.52 19.41 2.45
N GLY A 78 -16.60 20.30 1.46
CA GLY A 78 -17.29 21.58 1.58
C GLY A 78 -16.51 22.60 2.42
N PRO A 79 -17.10 23.77 2.70
CA PRO A 79 -16.46 24.81 3.49
C PRO A 79 -16.33 24.38 4.95
N VAL A 80 -15.11 24.40 5.47
CA VAL A 80 -14.77 24.08 6.86
C VAL A 80 -13.97 25.23 7.45
N SER A 81 -14.25 25.59 8.71
CA SER A 81 -13.48 26.56 9.46
C SER A 81 -12.98 25.94 10.77
N PHE A 82 -11.66 25.82 10.89
CA PHE A 82 -11.00 25.41 12.13
C PHE A 82 -10.76 26.62 13.04
N ARG A 83 -10.78 26.40 14.36
CA ARG A 83 -10.65 27.46 15.36
C ARG A 83 -9.29 27.42 16.05
N LYS A 84 -8.68 28.60 16.22
CA LYS A 84 -7.39 28.72 16.91
C LYS A 84 -7.50 28.27 18.37
N GLY A 85 -6.58 27.41 18.81
CA GLY A 85 -6.52 26.90 20.18
C GLY A 85 -7.55 25.82 20.54
N GLU A 86 -8.57 25.56 19.71
CA GLU A 86 -9.56 24.49 19.94
C GLU A 86 -9.05 23.12 19.43
N HIS A 87 -7.87 22.71 19.92
CA HIS A 87 -7.13 21.56 19.38
C HIS A 87 -7.92 20.26 19.41
N GLU A 88 -8.58 19.94 20.52
CA GLU A 88 -9.35 18.70 20.66
C GLU A 88 -10.51 18.65 19.66
N MET A 89 -11.27 19.74 19.54
CA MET A 89 -12.38 19.84 18.59
C MET A 89 -11.89 19.76 17.14
N ASN A 90 -10.82 20.47 16.80
CA ASN A 90 -10.22 20.40 15.47
C ASN A 90 -9.77 18.98 15.13
N MET A 91 -9.12 18.28 16.08
CA MET A 91 -8.68 16.90 15.90
C MET A 91 -9.84 15.95 15.67
N ASP A 92 -10.90 16.03 16.47
CA ASP A 92 -12.05 15.14 16.33
C ASP A 92 -12.79 15.39 15.01
N PHE A 93 -12.91 16.65 14.59
CA PHE A 93 -13.46 16.97 13.29
C PHE A 93 -12.59 16.43 12.14
N MET A 94 -11.26 16.58 12.21
CA MET A 94 -10.35 16.01 11.21
C MET A 94 -10.48 14.48 11.10
N LYS A 95 -10.64 13.77 12.23
CA LYS A 95 -10.85 12.31 12.20
C LYS A 95 -12.11 11.94 11.43
N GLN A 96 -13.21 12.66 11.64
CA GLN A 96 -14.47 12.45 10.90
C GLN A 96 -14.29 12.71 9.39
N LEU A 97 -13.55 13.76 9.01
CA LEU A 97 -13.27 14.04 7.60
C LEU A 97 -12.43 12.94 6.93
N ILE A 98 -11.44 12.40 7.65
CA ILE A 98 -10.61 11.28 7.17
C ILE A 98 -11.47 10.01 6.98
N GLU A 99 -12.36 9.73 7.92
CA GLU A 99 -13.29 8.60 7.86
C GLU A 99 -14.22 8.73 6.65
N PHE A 100 -14.88 9.88 6.49
CA PHE A 100 -15.72 10.19 5.34
C PHE A 100 -14.98 10.04 4.01
N GLY A 101 -13.75 10.57 3.92
CA GLY A 101 -12.93 10.43 2.72
C GLY A 101 -12.55 8.97 2.41
N SER A 102 -12.38 8.14 3.44
CA SER A 102 -12.07 6.71 3.29
C SER A 102 -13.28 5.91 2.82
N GLU A 103 -14.47 6.20 3.34
CA GLU A 103 -15.74 5.61 2.87
C GLU A 103 -15.99 5.95 1.40
N SER A 104 -15.74 7.20 1.00
CA SER A 104 -15.87 7.62 -0.41
C SER A 104 -15.01 6.79 -1.37
N PHE A 105 -13.78 6.43 -1.00
CA PHE A 105 -12.95 5.54 -1.81
C PHE A 105 -13.49 4.11 -1.86
N GLN A 106 -13.97 3.57 -0.73
CA GLN A 106 -14.54 2.22 -0.70
C GLN A 106 -15.78 2.12 -1.59
N GLU A 107 -16.67 3.12 -1.55
CA GLU A 107 -17.85 3.18 -2.41
C GLU A 107 -17.49 3.18 -3.90
N LYS A 108 -16.52 4.03 -4.31
CA LYS A 108 -16.04 4.05 -5.70
C LYS A 108 -15.40 2.71 -6.11
N ILE A 109 -14.61 2.10 -5.23
CA ILE A 109 -14.01 0.78 -5.51
C ILE A 109 -15.10 -0.28 -5.69
N GLN A 110 -16.11 -0.30 -4.82
CA GLN A 110 -17.25 -1.20 -4.92
C GLN A 110 -18.03 -0.97 -6.23
N GLN A 111 -18.29 0.28 -6.60
CA GLN A 111 -18.92 0.61 -7.88
C GLN A 111 -18.09 0.12 -9.08
N GLY A 112 -16.77 0.32 -9.05
CA GLY A 112 -15.87 -0.19 -10.09
C GLY A 112 -15.89 -1.72 -10.17
N GLN A 113 -15.97 -2.41 -9.04
CA GLN A 113 -16.11 -3.88 -8.99
C GLN A 113 -17.44 -4.35 -9.59
N GLU A 114 -18.54 -3.67 -9.30
CA GLU A 114 -19.85 -3.97 -9.89
C GLU A 114 -19.86 -3.77 -11.41
N LEU A 115 -19.22 -2.70 -11.88
CA LEU A 115 -19.04 -2.45 -13.32
C LEU A 115 -18.19 -3.54 -13.99
N LEU A 116 -17.13 -4.01 -13.32
CA LEU A 116 -16.36 -5.16 -13.78
C LEU A 116 -17.23 -6.42 -13.84
N GLU A 117 -18.07 -6.67 -12.83
CA GLU A 117 -18.98 -7.83 -12.84
C GLU A 117 -20.01 -7.76 -13.97
N ALA A 118 -20.42 -6.56 -14.37
CA ALA A 118 -21.28 -6.32 -15.53
C ALA A 118 -20.52 -6.25 -16.88
N ASP A 119 -19.22 -6.60 -16.93
CA ASP A 119 -18.33 -6.50 -18.09
C ASP A 119 -18.22 -5.09 -18.71
N ARG A 120 -18.54 -4.04 -17.94
CA ARG A 120 -18.42 -2.61 -18.30
C ARG A 120 -17.01 -2.09 -17.97
N ILE A 121 -16.01 -2.66 -18.64
CA ILE A 121 -14.59 -2.51 -18.27
C ILE A 121 -14.09 -1.06 -18.33
N GLU A 122 -14.42 -0.30 -19.38
CA GLU A 122 -13.93 1.08 -19.52
C GLU A 122 -14.50 2.02 -18.44
N GLU A 123 -15.74 1.76 -18.00
CA GLU A 123 -16.37 2.54 -16.95
C GLU A 123 -15.76 2.21 -15.58
N ALA A 124 -15.49 0.93 -15.33
CA ALA A 124 -14.74 0.51 -14.14
C ALA A 124 -13.35 1.16 -14.09
N ARG A 125 -12.62 1.17 -15.22
CA ARG A 125 -11.31 1.85 -15.33
C ARG A 125 -11.40 3.33 -14.99
N LYS A 126 -12.44 4.03 -15.49
CA LYS A 126 -12.63 5.45 -15.19
C LYS A 126 -12.83 5.69 -13.69
N ILE A 127 -13.68 4.90 -13.05
CA ILE A 127 -13.93 5.02 -11.59
C ILE A 127 -12.68 4.67 -10.79
N PHE A 128 -11.96 3.62 -11.17
CA PHE A 128 -10.73 3.25 -10.50
C PHE A 128 -9.62 4.30 -10.68
N ASN A 129 -9.45 4.87 -11.87
CA ASN A 129 -8.46 5.94 -12.08
C ASN A 129 -8.78 7.18 -11.24
N ASP A 130 -10.06 7.54 -11.09
CA ASP A 130 -10.47 8.64 -10.19
C ASP A 130 -10.03 8.39 -8.73
N VAL A 131 -10.06 7.13 -8.26
CA VAL A 131 -9.49 6.77 -6.95
C VAL A 131 -7.96 6.82 -6.97
N LEU A 132 -7.31 6.22 -7.96
CA LEU A 132 -5.86 6.04 -7.98
C LEU A 132 -5.08 7.35 -8.24
N ASP A 133 -5.71 8.31 -8.90
CA ASP A 133 -5.17 9.64 -9.21
C ASP A 133 -5.36 10.63 -8.03
N ASP A 134 -6.21 10.31 -7.04
CA ASP A 134 -6.34 11.10 -5.82
C ASP A 134 -5.05 10.99 -4.97
N PRO A 135 -4.42 12.11 -4.56
CA PRO A 135 -3.22 12.09 -3.71
C PRO A 135 -3.37 11.32 -2.39
N ASP A 136 -4.60 11.23 -1.86
CA ASP A 136 -4.93 10.49 -0.65
C ASP A 136 -5.09 8.98 -0.86
N ALA A 137 -4.94 8.50 -2.10
CA ALA A 137 -4.96 7.07 -2.39
C ALA A 137 -3.79 6.36 -1.70
N GLU A 138 -4.13 5.57 -0.68
CA GLU A 138 -3.19 4.66 -0.01
C GLU A 138 -3.00 3.33 -0.75
N ILE A 139 -1.90 2.64 -0.46
CA ILE A 139 -1.52 1.33 -1.03
C ILE A 139 -2.67 0.31 -0.99
N ARG A 140 -3.48 0.30 0.08
CA ARG A 140 -4.65 -0.59 0.20
C ARG A 140 -5.66 -0.43 -0.95
N HIS A 141 -5.84 0.79 -1.47
CA HIS A 141 -6.76 1.06 -2.57
C HIS A 141 -6.21 0.52 -3.88
N TYR A 142 -4.91 0.73 -4.15
CA TYR A 142 -4.23 0.12 -5.29
C TYR A 142 -4.32 -1.42 -5.24
N LEU A 143 -4.13 -2.01 -4.06
CA LEU A 143 -4.25 -3.45 -3.88
C LEU A 143 -5.67 -3.94 -4.17
N ALA A 144 -6.69 -3.29 -3.61
CA ALA A 144 -8.09 -3.66 -3.84
C ALA A 144 -8.47 -3.57 -5.33
N ILE A 145 -8.08 -2.49 -6.00
CA ILE A 145 -8.36 -2.27 -7.43
C ILE A 145 -7.58 -3.27 -8.29
N GLY A 146 -6.28 -3.44 -8.04
CA GLY A 146 -5.45 -4.39 -8.79
C GLY A 146 -5.91 -5.84 -8.61
N ASP A 147 -6.32 -6.23 -7.40
CA ASP A 147 -6.89 -7.55 -7.12
C ASP A 147 -8.24 -7.75 -7.82
N SER A 148 -9.03 -6.67 -7.99
CA SER A 148 -10.27 -6.71 -8.77
C SER A 148 -10.01 -7.01 -10.25
N PHE A 149 -9.00 -6.35 -10.85
CA PHE A 149 -8.56 -6.65 -12.22
C PHE A 149 -7.98 -8.07 -12.35
N LEU A 150 -7.18 -8.53 -11.38
CA LEU A 150 -6.69 -9.92 -11.33
C LEU A 150 -7.84 -10.93 -11.33
N LYS A 151 -8.87 -10.71 -10.52
CA LYS A 151 -10.06 -11.59 -10.45
C LYS A 151 -10.75 -11.70 -11.81
N LYS A 152 -10.81 -10.59 -12.56
CA LYS A 152 -11.35 -10.52 -13.92
C LYS A 152 -10.39 -10.93 -15.02
N GLN A 153 -9.19 -11.41 -14.67
CA GLN A 153 -8.18 -11.83 -15.64
C GLN A 153 -7.67 -10.69 -16.54
N LEU A 154 -7.85 -9.45 -16.11
CA LEU A 154 -7.37 -8.24 -16.78
C LEU A 154 -5.93 -7.96 -16.30
N TRP A 155 -5.00 -8.82 -16.73
CA TRP A 155 -3.65 -8.87 -16.18
C TRP A 155 -2.86 -7.58 -16.40
N LYS A 156 -3.03 -6.93 -17.56
CA LYS A 156 -2.32 -5.69 -17.89
C LYS A 156 -2.82 -4.51 -17.05
N ASP A 157 -4.13 -4.39 -16.84
CA ASP A 157 -4.70 -3.39 -15.95
C ASP A 157 -4.19 -3.58 -14.51
N ALA A 158 -4.17 -4.83 -14.01
CA ALA A 158 -3.58 -5.14 -12.72
C ALA A 158 -2.09 -4.77 -12.63
N GLN A 159 -1.29 -5.06 -13.68
CA GLN A 159 0.13 -4.67 -13.75
C GLN A 159 0.31 -3.15 -13.66
N ASP A 160 -0.53 -2.39 -14.36
CA ASP A 160 -0.46 -0.92 -14.35
C ASP A 160 -0.79 -0.35 -12.96
N VAL A 161 -1.80 -0.89 -12.29
CA VAL A 161 -2.16 -0.50 -10.92
C VAL A 161 -1.05 -0.84 -9.92
N PHE A 162 -0.50 -2.06 -9.98
CA PHE A 162 0.56 -2.45 -9.05
C PHE A 162 1.88 -1.73 -9.32
N ARG A 163 2.18 -1.33 -10.57
CA ARG A 163 3.33 -0.46 -10.87
C ARG A 163 3.22 0.88 -10.14
N ARG A 164 2.04 1.53 -10.21
CA ARG A 164 1.79 2.78 -9.49
C ARG A 164 1.89 2.60 -7.96
N ALA A 165 1.47 1.44 -7.45
CA ALA A 165 1.62 1.12 -6.03
C ALA A 165 3.10 0.94 -5.62
N ILE A 166 3.92 0.30 -6.45
CA ILE A 166 5.38 0.16 -6.22
C ILE A 166 6.08 1.53 -6.26
N GLU A 167 5.63 2.46 -7.11
CA GLU A 167 6.17 3.83 -7.13
C GLU A 167 5.91 4.57 -5.80
N LYS A 168 4.79 4.26 -5.13
CA LYS A 168 4.47 4.82 -3.80
C LYS A 168 5.22 4.13 -2.66
N ASP A 169 5.34 2.81 -2.70
CA ASP A 169 6.08 2.02 -1.72
C ASP A 169 6.96 0.98 -2.42
N PRO A 170 8.21 1.35 -2.75
CA PRO A 170 9.13 0.50 -3.51
C PRO A 170 9.50 -0.80 -2.81
N ASP A 171 9.36 -0.88 -1.49
CA ASP A 171 9.77 -2.02 -0.67
C ASP A 171 8.58 -2.89 -0.22
N SER A 172 7.36 -2.59 -0.71
CA SER A 172 6.16 -3.34 -0.37
C SER A 172 6.18 -4.76 -0.94
N LEU A 173 6.57 -5.74 -0.12
CA LEU A 173 6.59 -7.16 -0.50
C LEU A 173 5.21 -7.65 -0.97
N HIS A 174 4.15 -7.15 -0.36
CA HIS A 174 2.79 -7.53 -0.73
C HIS A 174 2.43 -7.05 -2.14
N VAL A 175 2.74 -5.80 -2.48
CA VAL A 175 2.53 -5.26 -3.85
C VAL A 175 3.44 -5.98 -4.84
N MET A 176 4.71 -6.21 -4.52
CA MET A 176 5.64 -6.97 -5.38
C MET A 176 5.09 -8.36 -5.69
N ASN A 177 4.56 -9.06 -4.69
CA ASN A 177 3.95 -10.37 -4.88
C ASN A 177 2.73 -10.30 -5.82
N ARG A 178 1.86 -9.30 -5.66
CA ARG A 178 0.70 -9.09 -6.56
C ARG A 178 1.12 -8.78 -7.99
N MET A 179 2.11 -7.90 -8.18
CA MET A 179 2.70 -7.59 -9.50
C MET A 179 3.32 -8.82 -10.16
N ALA A 180 4.06 -9.63 -9.40
CA ALA A 180 4.67 -10.83 -9.94
C ALA A 180 3.62 -11.91 -10.28
N ILE A 181 2.51 -11.98 -9.53
CA ILE A 181 1.37 -12.83 -9.87
C ILE A 181 0.70 -12.37 -11.17
N SER A 182 0.44 -11.07 -11.35
CA SER A 182 -0.18 -10.56 -12.58
C SER A 182 0.71 -10.81 -13.80
N LEU A 183 2.02 -10.57 -13.69
CA LEU A 183 3.00 -10.87 -14.75
C LEU A 183 3.07 -12.36 -15.07
N ARG A 184 3.06 -13.23 -14.05
CA ARG A 184 3.05 -14.69 -14.25
C ARG A 184 1.79 -15.15 -15.00
N LYS A 185 0.63 -14.61 -14.65
CA LYS A 185 -0.65 -14.93 -15.32
C LYS A 185 -0.71 -14.41 -16.76
N ASP A 186 -0.03 -13.32 -17.05
CA ASP A 186 0.19 -12.78 -18.39
C ASP A 186 1.36 -13.47 -19.15
N GLN A 187 1.92 -14.57 -18.60
CA GLN A 187 3.06 -15.32 -19.15
C GLN A 187 4.35 -14.51 -19.36
N LYS A 188 4.47 -13.34 -18.74
CA LYS A 188 5.67 -12.50 -18.72
C LYS A 188 6.66 -13.01 -17.67
N PHE A 189 7.12 -14.24 -17.84
CA PHE A 189 7.82 -14.98 -16.79
C PHE A 189 9.16 -14.35 -16.39
N GLN A 190 9.90 -13.77 -17.33
CA GLN A 190 11.17 -13.09 -17.04
C GLN A 190 10.96 -11.85 -16.17
N GLU A 191 9.95 -11.04 -16.48
CA GLU A 191 9.60 -9.85 -15.70
C GLU A 191 9.13 -10.24 -14.30
N ALA A 192 8.25 -11.25 -14.19
CA ALA A 192 7.80 -11.78 -12.90
C ALA A 192 8.98 -12.25 -12.03
N LEU A 193 9.96 -12.94 -12.64
CA LEU A 193 11.17 -13.40 -11.95
C LEU A 193 12.01 -12.21 -11.46
N SER A 194 12.09 -11.13 -12.24
CA SER A 194 12.81 -9.91 -11.84
C SER A 194 12.19 -9.27 -10.58
N ILE A 195 10.85 -9.19 -10.52
CA ILE A 195 10.15 -8.68 -9.34
C ILE A 195 10.36 -9.59 -8.13
N TYR A 196 10.22 -10.92 -8.28
CA TYR A 196 10.49 -11.82 -7.17
C TYR A 196 11.95 -11.80 -6.70
N LYS A 197 12.93 -11.59 -7.59
CA LYS A 197 14.33 -11.43 -7.18
C LYS A 197 14.49 -10.22 -6.25
N LYS A 198 13.83 -9.10 -6.54
CA LYS A 198 13.82 -7.93 -5.65
C LYS A 198 13.19 -8.28 -4.30
N ALA A 199 12.01 -8.92 -4.30
CA ALA A 199 11.34 -9.33 -3.07
C ALA A 199 12.22 -10.27 -2.21
N VAL A 200 12.89 -11.24 -2.82
CA VAL A 200 13.81 -12.17 -2.12
C VAL A 200 15.04 -11.45 -1.57
N MET A 201 15.54 -10.40 -2.22
CA MET A 201 16.64 -9.59 -1.66
C MET A 201 16.19 -8.82 -0.41
N LEU A 202 14.95 -8.31 -0.40
CA LEU A 202 14.37 -7.60 0.74
C LEU A 202 14.03 -8.54 1.90
N SER A 203 13.56 -9.76 1.61
CA SER A 203 13.22 -10.78 2.61
C SER A 203 13.78 -12.17 2.25
N PRO A 204 15.10 -12.40 2.46
CA PRO A 204 15.76 -13.63 2.04
C PRO A 204 15.41 -14.87 2.89
N ARG A 205 14.65 -14.68 3.97
CA ARG A 205 14.21 -15.76 4.88
C ARG A 205 12.70 -16.00 4.82
N ASP A 206 12.03 -15.51 3.79
CA ASP A 206 10.60 -15.78 3.55
C ASP A 206 10.45 -17.00 2.64
N GLU A 207 10.03 -18.12 3.22
CA GLU A 207 9.78 -19.37 2.48
C GLU A 207 8.65 -19.22 1.43
N GLY A 208 7.70 -18.32 1.67
CA GLY A 208 6.57 -18.03 0.79
C GLY A 208 7.03 -17.41 -0.53
N LEU A 209 8.05 -16.54 -0.50
CA LEU A 209 8.64 -15.99 -1.72
C LEU A 209 9.29 -17.06 -2.59
N TYR A 210 10.07 -17.97 -2.01
CA TYR A 210 10.67 -19.08 -2.75
C TYR A 210 9.61 -20.03 -3.33
N TYR A 211 8.54 -20.30 -2.58
CA TYR A 211 7.39 -21.07 -3.08
C TYR A 211 6.70 -20.37 -4.26
N ASN A 212 6.51 -19.05 -4.20
CA ASN A 212 5.92 -18.30 -5.31
C ASN A 212 6.83 -18.26 -6.55
N VAL A 213 8.16 -18.20 -6.38
CA VAL A 213 9.11 -18.36 -7.49
C VAL A 213 9.04 -19.77 -8.08
N ALA A 214 8.85 -20.80 -7.25
CA ALA A 214 8.66 -22.16 -7.76
C ALA A 214 7.39 -22.26 -8.63
N ARG A 215 6.27 -21.69 -8.17
CA ARG A 215 5.03 -21.61 -8.96
C ARG A 215 5.20 -20.83 -10.26
N LEU A 216 6.07 -19.83 -10.28
CA LEU A 216 6.46 -19.14 -11.51
C LEU A 216 7.20 -20.07 -12.47
N PHE A 217 8.19 -20.82 -11.99
CA PHE A 217 8.93 -21.75 -12.83
C PHE A 217 8.06 -22.89 -13.37
N LEU A 218 7.06 -23.35 -12.62
CA LEU A 218 6.13 -24.36 -13.11
C LEU A 218 5.24 -23.83 -14.24
N ASP A 219 4.63 -22.66 -14.08
CA ASP A 219 3.86 -22.01 -15.16
C ASP A 219 4.75 -21.73 -16.39
N TRP A 220 6.06 -21.53 -16.19
CA TRP A 220 7.06 -21.34 -17.25
C TRP A 220 7.62 -22.66 -17.84
N GLY A 221 7.15 -23.83 -17.41
CA GLY A 221 7.62 -25.12 -17.93
C GLY A 221 9.05 -25.48 -17.51
N LYS A 222 9.51 -25.02 -16.35
CA LYS A 222 10.87 -25.26 -15.80
C LYS A 222 10.81 -26.03 -14.47
N PRO A 223 10.37 -27.30 -14.45
CA PRO A 223 10.16 -28.06 -13.21
C PRO A 223 11.45 -28.27 -12.40
N LYS A 224 12.61 -28.45 -13.05
CA LYS A 224 13.91 -28.54 -12.35
C LYS A 224 14.22 -27.29 -11.53
N ASN A 225 13.98 -26.10 -12.08
CA ASN A 225 14.17 -24.83 -11.36
C ASN A 225 13.14 -24.66 -10.24
N ALA A 226 11.89 -25.08 -10.47
CA ALA A 226 10.86 -25.06 -9.43
C ALA A 226 11.27 -25.92 -8.22
N GLY A 227 11.75 -27.15 -8.46
CA GLY A 227 12.25 -28.04 -7.41
C GLY A 227 13.35 -27.42 -6.57
N GLN A 228 14.32 -26.74 -7.19
CA GLN A 228 15.37 -26.02 -6.46
C GLN A 228 14.82 -24.91 -5.55
N MET A 229 13.81 -24.16 -5.99
CA MET A 229 13.21 -23.11 -5.17
C MET A 229 12.37 -23.68 -4.03
N LEU A 230 11.66 -24.79 -4.26
CA LEU A 230 10.91 -25.49 -3.19
C LEU A 230 11.84 -26.06 -2.13
N GLN A 231 12.98 -26.60 -2.53
CA GLN A 231 14.03 -27.04 -1.59
C GLN A 231 14.56 -25.87 -0.75
N LYS A 232 14.75 -24.68 -1.34
CA LYS A 232 15.12 -23.47 -0.57
C LYS A 232 14.03 -23.07 0.42
N ALA A 233 12.76 -23.09 0.02
CA ALA A 233 11.64 -22.82 0.92
C ALA A 233 11.62 -23.78 2.12
N LEU A 234 11.82 -25.08 1.87
CA LEU A 234 11.86 -26.11 2.91
C LEU A 234 13.13 -26.07 3.77
N ALA A 235 14.25 -25.58 3.24
CA ALA A 235 15.45 -25.35 4.03
C ALA A 235 15.26 -24.22 5.06
N ILE A 236 14.44 -23.22 4.73
CA ILE A 236 14.05 -22.14 5.66
C ILE A 236 13.01 -22.64 6.66
N ASN A 237 11.95 -23.29 6.16
CA ASN A 237 10.87 -23.85 6.98
C ASN A 237 10.56 -25.30 6.56
N PRO A 238 11.14 -26.31 7.24
CA PRO A 238 10.91 -27.71 6.93
C PRO A 238 9.45 -28.17 7.09
N ARG A 239 8.62 -27.41 7.79
CA ARG A 239 7.19 -27.72 8.02
C ARG A 239 6.27 -27.00 7.03
N PHE A 240 6.81 -26.33 6.02
CA PHE A 240 6.02 -25.59 5.05
C PHE A 240 5.30 -26.54 4.06
N GLN A 241 4.14 -27.02 4.50
CA GLN A 241 3.33 -28.03 3.80
C GLN A 241 3.05 -27.70 2.32
N PRO A 242 2.71 -26.45 1.93
CA PRO A 242 2.52 -26.10 0.52
C PRO A 242 3.74 -26.39 -0.34
N ALA A 243 4.96 -26.10 0.15
CA ALA A 243 6.18 -26.36 -0.61
C ALA A 243 6.53 -27.86 -0.66
N ALA A 244 6.32 -28.60 0.43
CA ALA A 244 6.55 -30.04 0.49
C ALA A 244 5.64 -30.79 -0.50
N LYS A 245 4.33 -30.47 -0.48
CA LYS A 245 3.36 -31.05 -1.42
C LYS A 245 3.75 -30.76 -2.87
N LEU A 246 4.01 -29.49 -3.19
CA LEU A 246 4.35 -29.10 -4.56
C LEU A 246 5.67 -29.71 -5.03
N LEU A 247 6.63 -29.95 -4.11
CA LEU A 247 7.89 -30.61 -4.47
C LEU A 247 7.68 -32.07 -4.86
N ASN A 248 6.83 -32.79 -4.12
CA ASN A 248 6.46 -34.17 -4.45
C ASN A 248 5.78 -34.23 -5.83
N ASP A 249 4.78 -33.37 -6.06
CA ASP A 249 4.06 -33.29 -7.34
C ASP A 249 5.04 -33.07 -8.53
N VAL A 250 6.03 -32.19 -8.34
CA VAL A 250 7.06 -31.89 -9.35
C VAL A 250 8.00 -33.08 -9.58
N GLN A 251 8.38 -33.81 -8.54
CA GLN A 251 9.25 -34.99 -8.65
C GLN A 251 8.54 -36.15 -9.35
N GLU A 252 7.28 -36.42 -8.99
CA GLU A 252 6.48 -37.46 -9.64
C GLU A 252 6.28 -37.19 -11.13
N SER A 253 5.94 -35.94 -11.49
CA SER A 253 5.78 -35.54 -12.88
C SER A 253 7.08 -35.72 -13.69
N MET A 254 8.25 -35.37 -13.12
CA MET A 254 9.53 -35.58 -13.80
C MET A 254 9.91 -37.06 -13.95
N LEU A 255 9.49 -37.93 -13.02
CA LEU A 255 9.73 -39.37 -13.11
C LEU A 255 8.87 -40.04 -14.21
N GLY A 256 7.61 -39.60 -14.37
CA GLY A 256 6.72 -40.09 -15.44
C GLY A 256 7.21 -39.72 -16.84
N ILE A 257 7.71 -38.50 -17.03
CA ILE A 257 8.26 -38.04 -18.33
C ILE A 257 9.47 -38.88 -18.76
N ASN A 258 10.35 -39.25 -17.82
CA ASN A 258 11.53 -40.05 -18.12
C ASN A 258 11.20 -41.50 -18.51
N GLN A 259 9.98 -42.00 -18.24
CA GLN A 259 9.55 -43.34 -18.65
C GLN A 259 8.91 -43.36 -20.04
N GLU A 260 8.35 -42.24 -20.51
CA GLU A 260 7.74 -42.13 -21.84
C GLU A 260 8.76 -41.83 -22.95
N GLU A 261 9.86 -41.12 -22.66
CA GLU A 261 10.93 -40.85 -23.64
C GLU A 261 11.91 -42.02 -23.86
N GLY A 262 11.69 -43.15 -23.16
CA GLY A 262 12.55 -44.34 -23.18
C GLY A 262 12.03 -45.53 -24.00
N VAL A 263 10.96 -45.35 -24.78
CA VAL A 263 10.31 -46.41 -25.60
C VAL A 263 10.45 -46.14 -27.08
#